data_AF-A0AAJ4DWS5-F1
#
_entry.id   AF-A0AAJ4DWS5-F1
#
_cell.length_a   1.000
_cell.length_b   1.000
_cell.length_c   1.000
_cell.angle_alpha   90.00
_cell.angle_beta   90.00
_cell.angle_gamma   90.00
#
_symmetry.space_group_name_H-M   'P 1'
#
loop_
_entity.id
_entity.type
_entity.pdbx_description
1 polymer ?
#
loop_
_entity_poly.entity_id
_entity_poly.type
_entity_poly.pdbx_seq_one_letter_code
_entity_poly.pdbx_strand_id
1 'polypeptide(L)'
;MSLNFNAQDASQIFVGAFALAVPIAFSEEAWRLGETLPSAKLWWLFALSMVFLALYTYESVFQRDIAQRRAVFVFRIITAYVMAACVVALVLYCLDKLPVLEQPWVAFKRVIVITMPASMGAIVVDSFDKE
;
A
#
# COMPACT_ATOMS: atom_id res chain seq x y z
N MET A 1 21.96 -10.27 13.34
CA MET A 1 20.93 -11.13 12.72
C MET A 1 20.17 -10.28 11.70
N SER A 2 20.11 -10.75 10.47
CA SER A 2 20.16 -10.00 9.20
C SER A 2 18.96 -9.11 8.89
N LEU A 3 19.25 -7.98 8.22
CA LEU A 3 18.35 -7.02 7.55
C LEU A 3 17.53 -7.64 6.39
N ASN A 4 17.22 -8.93 6.43
CA ASN A 4 16.78 -9.64 5.24
C ASN A 4 15.25 -9.55 5.14
N PHE A 5 14.78 -8.46 4.53
CA PHE A 5 13.56 -8.53 3.74
C PHE A 5 13.77 -9.64 2.70
N ASN A 6 13.04 -10.75 2.86
CA ASN A 6 13.22 -11.94 2.04
C ASN A 6 12.20 -11.99 0.90
N ALA A 7 12.43 -12.85 -0.08
CA ALA A 7 11.47 -13.10 -1.17
C ALA A 7 10.09 -13.55 -0.64
N GLN A 8 10.04 -14.15 0.55
CA GLN A 8 8.79 -14.51 1.23
C GLN A 8 8.00 -13.28 1.71
N ASP A 9 8.64 -12.33 2.41
CA ASP A 9 7.99 -11.07 2.83
C ASP A 9 7.45 -10.33 1.58
N ALA A 10 8.26 -10.30 0.50
CA ALA A 10 7.86 -9.72 -0.78
C ALA A 10 6.59 -10.39 -1.34
N SER A 11 6.58 -11.73 -1.43
CA SER A 11 5.45 -12.51 -1.93
C SER A 11 4.18 -12.27 -1.11
N GLN A 12 4.28 -12.25 0.22
CA GLN A 12 3.17 -11.97 1.13
C GLN A 12 2.57 -10.59 0.91
N ILE A 13 3.43 -9.57 0.79
CA ILE A 13 3.02 -8.19 0.46
C ILE A 13 2.32 -8.14 -0.89
N PHE A 14 2.85 -8.81 -1.92
CA PHE A 14 2.23 -8.88 -3.24
C PHE A 14 0.84 -9.52 -3.19
N VAL A 15 0.71 -10.69 -2.55
CA VAL A 15 -0.57 -11.42 -2.46
C VAL A 15 -1.59 -10.65 -1.62
N GLY A 16 -1.18 -10.11 -0.47
CA GLY A 16 -2.04 -9.32 0.40
C GLY A 16 -2.49 -8.01 -0.25
N ALA A 17 -1.60 -7.30 -0.95
CA ALA A 17 -1.95 -6.13 -1.74
C ALA A 17 -2.94 -6.48 -2.84
N PHE A 18 -2.70 -7.55 -3.58
CA PHE A 18 -3.53 -7.96 -4.71
C PHE A 18 -4.95 -8.33 -4.26
N ALA A 19 -5.08 -9.08 -3.16
CA ALA A 19 -6.36 -9.51 -2.61
C ALA A 19 -7.33 -8.34 -2.35
N LEU A 20 -6.81 -7.19 -1.90
CA LEU A 20 -7.62 -5.98 -1.69
C LEU A 20 -7.63 -5.04 -2.88
N ALA A 21 -6.53 -4.92 -3.63
CA ALA A 21 -6.44 -4.02 -4.77
C ALA A 21 -7.43 -4.39 -5.88
N VAL A 22 -7.59 -5.68 -6.17
CA VAL A 22 -8.44 -6.17 -7.26
C VAL A 22 -9.91 -5.78 -7.09
N PRO A 23 -10.63 -6.18 -6.02
CA PRO A 23 -12.04 -5.84 -5.88
C PRO A 23 -12.29 -4.33 -5.83
N ILE A 24 -11.36 -3.57 -5.24
CA ILE A 24 -11.47 -2.10 -5.13
C ILE A 24 -11.21 -1.44 -6.50
N ALA A 25 -10.23 -1.94 -7.26
CA ALA A 25 -9.93 -1.42 -8.59
C ALA A 25 -11.03 -1.74 -9.61
N PHE A 26 -11.90 -2.73 -9.36
CA PHE A 26 -13.09 -2.99 -10.17
C PHE A 26 -14.27 -2.07 -9.86
N SER A 27 -14.24 -1.32 -8.75
CA SER A 27 -15.31 -0.42 -8.36
C SER A 27 -15.21 0.93 -9.08
N GLU A 28 -16.30 1.37 -9.69
CA GLU A 28 -16.38 2.69 -10.34
C GLU A 28 -16.23 3.84 -9.33
N GLU A 29 -16.65 3.62 -8.08
CA GLU A 29 -16.47 4.57 -6.98
C GLU A 29 -15.00 4.89 -6.75
N ALA A 30 -14.10 3.89 -6.84
CA ALA A 30 -12.67 4.10 -6.69
C ALA A 30 -12.11 4.98 -7.82
N TRP A 31 -12.58 4.80 -9.06
CA TRP A 31 -12.14 5.61 -10.20
C TRP A 31 -12.63 7.05 -10.10
N ARG A 32 -13.91 7.23 -9.75
CA ARG A 32 -14.53 8.55 -9.56
C ARG A 32 -13.94 9.30 -8.38
N LEU A 33 -13.59 8.60 -7.31
CA LEU A 33 -12.87 9.20 -6.18
C LEU A 33 -11.49 9.70 -6.62
N GLY A 34 -10.77 8.95 -7.46
CA GLY A 34 -9.51 9.40 -8.04
C GLY A 34 -9.63 10.66 -8.91
N GLU A 35 -10.75 10.86 -9.60
CA GLU A 35 -10.98 12.07 -10.41
C GLU A 35 -11.40 13.28 -9.56
N THR A 36 -12.37 13.08 -8.67
CA THR A 36 -13.07 14.16 -7.96
C THR A 36 -12.38 14.61 -6.69
N LEU A 37 -11.47 13.80 -6.11
CA LEU A 37 -10.83 14.13 -4.84
C LEU A 37 -9.91 15.36 -4.98
N PRO A 38 -10.11 16.41 -4.16
CA PRO A 38 -9.18 17.53 -4.08
C PRO A 38 -7.79 17.06 -3.63
N SER A 39 -6.74 17.64 -4.19
CA SER A 39 -5.35 17.29 -3.88
C SER A 39 -5.02 17.40 -2.38
N ALA A 40 -5.59 18.37 -1.67
CA ALA A 40 -5.42 18.50 -0.23
C ALA A 40 -5.94 17.27 0.55
N LYS A 41 -7.09 16.71 0.15
CA LYS A 41 -7.65 15.51 0.79
C LYS A 41 -6.87 14.25 0.43
N LEU A 42 -6.25 14.21 -0.74
CA LEU A 42 -5.34 13.13 -1.12
C LEU A 42 -4.15 13.02 -0.16
N TRP A 43 -3.55 14.14 0.22
CA TRP A 43 -2.46 14.16 1.19
C TRP A 43 -2.90 13.70 2.57
N TRP A 44 -4.11 14.07 3.02
CA TRP A 44 -4.68 13.55 4.26
C TRP A 44 -4.90 12.04 4.21
N LEU A 45 -5.41 11.52 3.09
CA LEU A 45 -5.61 10.08 2.88
C LEU A 45 -4.28 9.33 2.87
N PHE A 46 -3.27 9.88 2.19
CA PHE A 46 -1.91 9.36 2.22
C PHE A 46 -1.33 9.34 3.64
N ALA A 47 -1.42 10.45 4.37
CA ALA A 47 -0.94 10.53 5.74
C ALA A 47 -1.65 9.51 6.65
N LEU A 48 -2.97 9.38 6.50
CA LEU A 48 -3.77 8.38 7.21
C LEU A 48 -3.31 6.95 6.88
N SER A 49 -3.03 6.65 5.61
CA SER A 49 -2.49 5.34 5.21
C SER A 49 -1.16 5.04 5.91
N MET A 50 -0.25 6.02 5.96
CA MET A 50 1.04 5.88 6.63
C MET A 50 0.89 5.66 8.15
N VAL A 51 -0.08 6.31 8.78
CA VAL A 51 -0.40 6.09 10.20
C VAL A 51 -0.88 4.66 10.43
N PHE A 52 -1.82 4.15 9.62
CA PHE A 52 -2.29 2.77 9.76
C PHE A 52 -1.18 1.74 9.53
N LEU A 53 -0.36 1.94 8.50
CA LEU A 53 0.80 1.08 8.23
C LEU A 53 1.78 1.09 9.41
N ALA A 54 2.07 2.27 9.98
CA ALA A 54 2.97 2.40 11.12
C ALA A 54 2.41 1.71 12.36
N LEU A 55 1.13 1.92 12.69
CA LEU A 55 0.47 1.27 13.82
C LEU A 55 0.46 -0.24 13.68
N TYR A 56 0.08 -0.76 12.50
CA TYR A 56 0.00 -2.19 12.27
C TYR A 56 1.38 -2.85 12.24
N THR A 57 2.38 -2.21 11.62
CA THR A 57 3.76 -2.69 11.66
C THR A 57 4.32 -2.69 13.10
N TYR A 58 3.96 -1.69 13.90
CA TYR A 58 4.43 -1.60 15.29
C TYR A 58 3.89 -2.72 16.17
N GLU A 59 2.57 -2.94 16.11
CA GLU A 59 1.89 -3.96 16.90
C GLU A 59 2.18 -5.37 16.37
N SER A 60 1.98 -5.61 15.07
CA SER A 60 1.98 -6.97 14.50
C SER A 60 3.36 -7.48 14.08
N VAL A 61 4.28 -6.61 13.64
CA VAL A 61 5.60 -7.06 13.13
C VAL A 61 6.72 -6.89 14.16
N PHE A 62 6.67 -5.83 14.97
CA PHE A 62 7.71 -5.54 15.97
C PHE A 62 7.27 -5.86 17.40
N GLN A 63 6.03 -6.30 17.63
CA GLN A 63 5.50 -6.67 18.95
C GLN A 63 5.80 -5.62 20.05
N ARG A 64 5.73 -4.33 19.69
CA ARG A 64 6.06 -3.16 20.54
C ARG A 64 7.54 -2.94 20.91
N ASP A 65 8.49 -3.71 20.36
CA ASP A 65 9.93 -3.49 20.57
C ASP A 65 10.60 -2.84 19.34
N ILE A 66 10.56 -1.50 19.30
CA ILE A 66 11.24 -0.69 18.26
C ILE A 66 12.59 -0.13 18.75
N ALA A 67 12.93 -0.29 20.04
CA ALA A 67 13.92 0.56 20.72
C ALA A 67 15.28 0.60 20.03
N GLN A 68 15.69 -0.47 19.35
CA GLN A 68 16.99 -0.57 18.69
C GLN A 68 16.94 -0.59 17.14
N ARG A 69 15.76 -0.53 16.49
CA ARG A 69 15.62 -0.81 15.03
C ARG A 69 14.72 0.15 14.24
N ARG A 70 14.68 1.43 14.60
CA ARG A 70 13.86 2.46 13.92
C ARG A 70 14.06 2.54 12.40
N ALA A 71 15.29 2.35 11.91
CA ALA A 71 15.58 2.39 10.47
C ALA A 71 14.92 1.23 9.70
N VAL A 72 14.91 0.02 10.29
CA VAL A 72 14.30 -1.17 9.67
C VAL A 72 12.78 -1.04 9.64
N PHE A 73 12.21 -0.49 10.70
CA PHE A 73 10.77 -0.19 10.78
C PHE A 73 10.32 0.74 9.65
N VAL A 74 11.00 1.87 9.46
CA VAL A 74 10.67 2.82 8.38
C VAL A 74 10.88 2.19 7.01
N PHE A 75 11.98 1.46 6.81
CA PHE A 75 12.24 0.76 5.55
C PHE A 75 11.13 -0.23 5.19
N ARG A 76 10.62 -0.98 6.16
CA ARG A 76 9.54 -1.96 5.95
C ARG A 76 8.23 -1.28 5.54
N ILE A 77 7.85 -0.19 6.20
CA ILE A 77 6.65 0.60 5.85
C ILE A 77 6.75 1.14 4.43
N ILE A 78 7.89 1.75 4.09
CA ILE A 78 8.12 2.31 2.74
C ILE A 78 8.06 1.20 1.70
N THR A 79 8.74 0.07 1.95
CA THR A 79 8.78 -1.06 1.01
C THR A 79 7.40 -1.65 0.78
N ALA A 80 6.63 -1.90 1.86
CA ALA A 80 5.27 -2.39 1.77
C ALA A 80 4.35 -1.44 0.99
N TYR A 81 4.45 -0.12 1.25
CA TYR A 81 3.64 0.87 0.53
C TYR A 81 3.99 0.93 -0.96
N VAL A 82 5.28 0.99 -1.29
CA VAL A 82 5.75 1.04 -2.69
C VAL A 82 5.35 -0.22 -3.45
N MET A 83 5.51 -1.40 -2.84
CA MET A 83 5.11 -2.66 -3.46
C MET A 83 3.60 -2.74 -3.66
N ALA A 84 2.79 -2.33 -2.68
CA ALA A 84 1.35 -2.26 -2.84
C ALA A 84 0.94 -1.27 -3.95
N ALA A 85 1.60 -0.11 -4.04
CA ALA A 85 1.37 0.85 -5.11
C ALA A 85 1.71 0.26 -6.49
N CYS A 86 2.79 -0.50 -6.60
CA CYS A 86 3.14 -1.22 -7.84
C CYS A 86 2.05 -2.23 -8.22
N VAL A 87 1.54 -3.01 -7.26
CA VAL A 87 0.43 -3.95 -7.51
C VAL A 87 -0.81 -3.21 -8.01
N VAL A 88 -1.20 -2.12 -7.34
CA VAL A 88 -2.35 -1.30 -7.74
C VAL A 88 -2.17 -0.73 -9.14
N ALA A 89 -0.99 -0.19 -9.45
CA ALA A 89 -0.69 0.35 -10.77
C ALA A 89 -0.78 -0.73 -11.86
N LEU A 90 -0.24 -1.93 -11.61
CA LEU A 90 -0.34 -3.07 -12.53
C LEU A 90 -1.80 -3.50 -12.73
N VAL A 91 -2.59 -3.58 -11.66
CA VAL A 91 -4.02 -3.92 -11.76
C VAL A 91 -4.76 -2.86 -12.57
N LEU A 92 -4.61 -1.58 -12.25
CA LEU A 92 -5.26 -0.50 -13.02
C LEU A 92 -4.81 -0.45 -14.48
N TYR A 93 -3.56 -0.80 -14.77
CA TYR A 93 -3.04 -0.92 -16.12
C TYR A 93 -3.71 -2.08 -16.87
N CYS A 94 -3.84 -3.26 -16.25
CA CYS A 94 -4.55 -4.40 -16.83
C CYS A 94 -6.04 -4.14 -17.07
N LEU A 95 -6.65 -3.24 -16.29
CA LEU A 95 -8.06 -2.85 -16.42
C LEU A 95 -8.29 -1.72 -17.43
N ASP A 96 -7.22 -1.20 -18.05
CA ASP A 96 -7.29 -0.01 -18.92
C ASP A 96 -7.91 1.22 -18.19
N LYS A 97 -7.64 1.32 -16.88
CA LYS A 97 -8.12 2.40 -15.99
C LYS A 97 -6.98 3.24 -15.42
N LEU A 98 -5.79 3.14 -16.00
CA LEU A 98 -4.63 3.95 -15.64
C LEU A 98 -4.33 4.95 -16.78
N PRO A 99 -4.98 6.13 -16.82
CA PRO A 99 -4.82 7.11 -17.89
C PRO A 99 -3.49 7.89 -17.76
N VAL A 100 -2.34 7.20 -17.83
CA VAL A 100 -1.01 7.81 -17.62
C VAL A 100 -0.68 8.82 -18.73
N LEU A 101 -1.14 8.60 -19.95
CA LEU A 101 -0.84 9.45 -21.10
C LEU A 101 -1.77 10.66 -21.20
N GLU A 102 -3.05 10.48 -20.92
CA GLU A 102 -4.07 11.53 -21.08
C GLU A 102 -4.18 12.41 -19.82
N GLN A 103 -4.22 11.77 -18.65
CA GLN A 103 -4.45 12.44 -17.36
C GLN A 103 -3.53 11.87 -16.27
N PRO A 104 -2.21 12.14 -16.35
CA PRO A 104 -1.22 11.60 -15.41
C PRO A 104 -1.56 11.88 -13.94
N TRP A 105 -2.15 13.04 -13.67
CA TRP A 105 -2.53 13.44 -12.30
C TRP A 105 -3.71 12.61 -11.74
N VAL A 106 -4.68 12.25 -12.58
CA VAL A 106 -5.79 11.38 -12.18
C VAL A 106 -5.29 9.95 -11.97
N ALA A 107 -4.40 9.47 -12.84
CA ALA A 107 -3.76 8.17 -12.66
C ALA A 107 -3.02 8.08 -11.31
N PHE A 108 -2.25 9.11 -10.96
CA PHE A 108 -1.55 9.17 -9.68
C PHE A 108 -2.51 9.17 -8.47
N LYS A 109 -3.59 9.96 -8.52
CA LYS A 109 -4.62 9.97 -7.48
C LYS A 109 -5.28 8.60 -7.30
N ARG A 110 -5.66 7.93 -8.40
CA ARG A 110 -6.27 6.58 -8.35
C ARG A 110 -5.34 5.57 -7.69
N VAL A 111 -4.06 5.60 -8.05
CA VAL A 111 -3.06 4.72 -7.41
C VAL A 111 -3.02 4.98 -5.91
N ILE A 112 -2.86 6.22 -5.45
CA ILE A 112 -2.78 6.51 -3.99
C ILE A 112 -4.05 6.09 -3.25
N VAL A 113 -5.22 6.41 -3.80
CA VAL A 113 -6.52 6.10 -3.19
C VAL A 113 -6.69 4.60 -2.97
N ILE A 114 -6.34 3.79 -3.97
CA ILE A 114 -6.49 2.32 -3.91
C ILE A 114 -5.31 1.68 -3.14
N THR A 115 -4.13 2.30 -3.17
CA THR A 115 -2.95 1.83 -2.41
C THR A 115 -3.22 1.89 -0.91
N MET A 116 -4.00 2.85 -0.42
CA MET A 116 -4.33 2.94 1.01
C MET A 116 -4.91 1.62 1.56
N PRO A 117 -6.05 1.09 1.08
CA PRO A 117 -6.56 -0.20 1.53
C PRO A 117 -5.68 -1.38 1.09
N ALA A 118 -5.08 -1.36 -0.12
CA ALA A 118 -4.23 -2.45 -0.59
C ALA A 118 -2.99 -2.67 0.29
N SER A 119 -2.34 -1.59 0.70
CA SER A 119 -1.15 -1.63 1.57
C SER A 119 -1.45 -2.16 2.97
N MET A 120 -2.68 -2.00 3.48
CA MET A 120 -3.10 -2.65 4.71
C MET A 120 -3.19 -4.16 4.54
N GLY A 121 -3.80 -4.64 3.45
CA GLY A 121 -3.86 -6.08 3.13
C GLY A 121 -2.46 -6.69 2.99
N ALA A 122 -1.54 -5.95 2.37
CA ALA A 122 -0.15 -6.36 2.28
C ALA A 122 0.51 -6.58 3.65
N ILE A 123 0.38 -5.61 4.56
CA ILE A 123 1.01 -5.69 5.89
C ILE A 123 0.36 -6.75 6.78
N VAL A 124 -0.97 -6.95 6.67
CA VAL A 124 -1.67 -8.00 7.42
C VAL A 124 -1.11 -9.37 7.06
N VAL A 125 -0.98 -9.67 5.77
CA VAL A 125 -0.44 -10.97 5.30
C VAL A 125 1.05 -11.12 5.63
N ASP A 126 1.81 -10.03 5.54
CA ASP A 126 3.23 -9.96 5.94
C ASP A 126 3.46 -10.22 7.44
N SER A 127 2.44 -9.99 8.28
CA SER A 127 2.52 -10.22 9.72
C SER A 127 2.24 -11.66 10.16
N PHE A 128 1.60 -12.50 9.33
CA PHE A 128 1.21 -13.87 9.71
C PHE A 128 2.37 -14.82 10.01
N ASP A 129 3.58 -14.53 9.52
CA ASP A 129 4.78 -15.34 9.76
C ASP A 129 5.67 -14.76 10.88
N LYS A 130 5.25 -13.66 11.51
CA LYS A 130 6.00 -12.90 12.53
C LYS A 130 5.52 -13.18 13.96
N GLU A 131 4.59 -14.14 14.12
CA GLU A 131 4.08 -14.65 15.40
C GLU A 131 4.96 -15.78 15.95
#